data_AF-A0A1G3AT98-F1
#
_entry.id   AF-A0A1G3AT98-F1
#
_cell.length_a   1.000
_cell.length_b   1.000
_cell.length_c   1.000
_cell.angle_alpha   90.00
_cell.angle_beta   90.00
_cell.angle_gamma   90.00
#
_symmetry.space_group_name_H-M   'P 1'
#
loop_
_entity.id
_entity.type
_entity.pdbx_description
1 polymer ?
#
loop_
_entity_poly.entity_id
_entity_poly.type
_entity_poly.pdbx_seq_one_letter_code
_entity_poly.pdbx_strand_id
1 'polypeptide(L)'
;MATGETVWRERVEGDFYASPVCVDGYLYNVSKNGEVVVLRAGDMFEVCHRIPLGEPSYATPAVAGGVMYLRTSSHLFSLGGPR
;
A
#
# COMPACT_ATOMS: atom_id res chain seq x y z
N MET A 1 1.29 15.81 -21.18
CA MET A 1 0.89 16.22 -19.83
C MET A 1 -0.33 15.39 -19.45
N ALA A 2 -0.39 14.83 -18.24
CA ALA A 2 -1.60 14.16 -17.77
C ALA A 2 -2.72 15.21 -17.60
N THR A 3 -3.96 14.87 -17.96
CA THR A 3 -5.10 15.80 -18.03
C THR A 3 -5.60 16.27 -16.66
N GLY A 4 -5.17 15.62 -15.57
CA GLY A 4 -5.69 15.84 -14.22
C GLY A 4 -7.08 15.25 -14.02
N GLU A 5 -7.63 14.57 -15.03
CA GLU A 5 -8.91 13.89 -14.95
C GLU A 5 -8.85 12.73 -13.96
N THR A 6 -9.94 12.54 -13.22
CA THR A 6 -10.07 11.40 -12.31
C THR A 6 -10.31 10.14 -13.13
N VAL A 7 -9.43 9.15 -13.00
CA VAL A 7 -9.59 7.83 -13.67
C VAL A 7 -10.71 7.03 -12.99
N TRP A 8 -10.66 6.93 -11.67
CA TRP A 8 -11.71 6.35 -10.82
C TRP A 8 -11.65 6.94 -9.42
N ARG A 9 -12.74 6.78 -8.66
CA ARG A 9 -12.81 7.19 -7.25
C ARG A 9 -13.70 6.21 -6.49
N GLU A 10 -13.09 5.45 -5.59
CA GLU A 10 -13.78 4.46 -4.77
C GLU A 10 -13.28 4.52 -3.31
N ARG A 11 -14.09 3.97 -2.40
CA ARG A 11 -13.72 3.86 -0.98
C ARG A 11 -12.97 2.56 -0.74
N VAL A 12 -11.68 2.67 -0.40
CA VAL A 12 -10.94 1.57 0.21
C VAL A 12 -11.31 1.54 1.69
N GLU A 13 -12.23 0.66 2.07
CA GLU A 13 -12.67 0.52 3.48
C GLU A 13 -11.47 0.41 4.44
N GLY A 14 -11.53 1.16 5.55
CA GLY A 14 -10.48 1.26 6.56
C GLY A 14 -10.04 2.70 6.86
N ASP A 15 -9.32 2.87 7.97
CA ASP A 15 -8.69 4.15 8.35
C ASP A 15 -7.26 4.20 7.85
N PHE A 16 -6.89 5.21 7.07
CA PHE A 16 -5.56 5.35 6.50
C PHE A 16 -4.91 6.67 6.93
N TYR A 17 -3.76 6.56 7.60
CA TYR A 17 -2.90 7.69 7.97
C TYR A 17 -1.62 7.69 7.14
N ALA A 18 -1.17 6.52 6.71
CA ALA A 18 -0.05 6.34 5.80
C ALA A 18 -0.43 6.76 4.38
N SER A 19 0.53 7.33 3.65
CA SER A 19 0.37 7.58 2.22
C SER A 19 0.45 6.26 1.43
N PRO A 20 -0.29 6.12 0.32
CA PRO A 20 -0.11 5.00 -0.59
C PRO A 20 1.22 5.08 -1.33
N VAL A 21 1.79 3.93 -1.67
CA VAL A 21 3.00 3.82 -2.49
C VAL A 21 2.72 2.97 -3.73
N CYS A 22 3.09 3.48 -4.91
CA CYS A 22 2.98 2.73 -6.17
C CYS A 22 4.28 1.98 -6.45
N VAL A 23 4.21 0.66 -6.62
CA VAL A 23 5.32 -0.20 -7.02
C VAL A 23 4.82 -1.18 -8.06
N ASP A 24 5.47 -1.23 -9.22
CA ASP A 24 5.21 -2.20 -10.29
C ASP A 24 3.72 -2.31 -10.70
N GLY A 25 3.03 -1.18 -10.81
CA GLY A 25 1.61 -1.15 -11.20
C GLY A 25 0.63 -1.51 -10.08
N TYR A 26 1.08 -1.57 -8.83
CA TYR A 26 0.26 -1.80 -7.65
C TYR A 26 0.36 -0.66 -6.64
N LEU A 27 -0.78 -0.24 -6.09
CA LEU A 27 -0.86 0.73 -5.00
C LEU A 27 -0.95 -0.02 -3.67
N TYR A 28 0.03 0.17 -2.81
CA TYR A 28 0.09 -0.41 -1.47
C TYR A 28 -0.38 0.63 -0.46
N ASN A 29 -1.47 0.32 0.22
CA ASN A 29 -2.10 1.17 1.24
C ASN A 29 -2.00 0.46 2.58
N VAL A 30 -1.53 1.13 3.63
CA VAL A 30 -1.45 0.53 4.97
C VAL A 30 -2.47 1.21 5.87
N SER A 31 -3.44 0.45 6.35
CA SER A 31 -4.45 0.95 7.28
C SER A 31 -3.88 1.05 8.70
N LYS A 32 -4.52 1.88 9.52
CA LYS A 32 -4.23 2.06 10.95
C LYS A 32 -4.16 0.74 11.70
N ASN A 33 -5.02 -0.21 11.36
CA ASN A 33 -5.12 -1.51 12.02
C ASN A 33 -4.08 -2.53 11.53
N GLY A 34 -3.17 -2.12 10.63
CA GLY A 34 -2.13 -3.01 10.11
C GLY A 34 -2.56 -3.89 8.96
N GLU A 35 -3.61 -3.52 8.22
CA GLU A 35 -3.96 -4.23 6.98
C GLU A 35 -3.29 -3.53 5.80
N VAL A 36 -2.53 -4.28 5.01
CA VAL A 36 -2.04 -3.83 3.70
C VAL A 36 -3.12 -4.14 2.66
N VAL A 37 -3.65 -3.10 2.02
CA VAL A 37 -4.59 -3.23 0.90
C VAL A 37 -3.85 -2.89 -0.39
N VAL A 38 -3.78 -3.86 -1.29
CA VAL A 38 -3.09 -3.75 -2.58
C VAL A 38 -4.14 -3.56 -3.67
N LEU A 39 -4.04 -2.45 -4.39
CA LEU A 39 -4.91 -2.14 -5.54
C LEU A 39 -4.12 -2.21 -6.83
N ARG A 40 -4.78 -2.53 -7.95
CA ARG A 40 -4.19 -2.32 -9.27
C ARG A 40 -4.14 -0.81 -9.57
N ALA A 41 -3.00 -0.32 -10.04
CA ALA A 41 -2.86 1.02 -10.60
C ALA A 41 -3.36 1.04 -12.06
N GLY A 42 -4.64 0.70 -12.25
CA GLY A 42 -5.29 0.57 -13.56
C GLY A 42 -6.33 1.65 -13.83
N ASP A 43 -7.09 1.44 -14.90
CA ASP A 43 -8.23 2.25 -15.33
C ASP A 43 -9.52 1.95 -14.55
N MET A 44 -9.55 0.85 -13.81
CA MET A 44 -10.66 0.45 -12.95
C MET A 44 -10.20 0.21 -11.51
N PHE A 45 -11.12 0.42 -10.56
CA PHE A 45 -10.89 0.05 -9.17
C PHE A 45 -10.88 -1.47 -9.02
N GLU A 46 -9.75 -2.01 -8.55
CA GLU A 46 -9.57 -3.44 -8.31
C GLU A 46 -8.73 -3.64 -7.04
N VAL A 47 -9.31 -4.33 -6.04
CA VAL A 47 -8.56 -4.79 -4.86
C VAL A 47 -7.95 -6.15 -5.19
N CYS A 48 -6.64 -6.21 -5.33
CA CYS A 48 -5.93 -7.45 -5.66
C CYS A 48 -5.68 -8.29 -4.40
N HIS A 49 -5.28 -7.65 -3.29
CA HIS A 49 -4.95 -8.35 -2.04
C HIS A 49 -5.30 -7.52 -0.79
N ARG A 50 -5.58 -8.24 0.30
CA ARG A 50 -5.64 -7.72 1.67
C ARG A 50 -4.80 -8.61 2.57
N ILE A 51 -3.84 -8.02 3.27
CA ILE A 51 -2.82 -8.78 4.01
C ILE A 51 -2.71 -8.20 5.43
N PRO A 52 -3.07 -8.95 6.48
CA PRO A 52 -2.89 -8.48 7.86
C PRO A 52 -1.42 -8.58 8.29
N LEU A 53 -0.87 -7.50 8.83
CA LEU A 53 0.45 -7.46 9.46
C LEU A 53 0.42 -7.89 10.93
N GLY A 54 -0.78 -8.06 11.50
CA GLY A 54 -0.99 -8.49 12.89
C GLY A 54 -0.82 -7.39 13.93
N GLU A 55 -0.41 -6.18 13.53
CA GLU A 55 -0.15 -5.05 14.42
C GLU A 55 -0.51 -3.71 13.78
N PRO A 56 -0.95 -2.71 14.55
CA PRO A 56 -1.22 -1.37 14.03
C PRO A 56 -0.03 -0.75 13.30
N SER A 57 -0.33 0.06 12.29
CA SER A 57 0.68 0.84 11.56
C SER A 57 0.17 2.23 11.21
N TYR A 58 1.07 3.20 11.28
CA TYR A 58 0.83 4.60 10.90
C TYR A 58 1.87 5.09 9.88
N ALA A 59 2.71 4.18 9.39
CA ALA A 59 3.88 4.51 8.60
C ALA A 59 3.64 4.22 7.12
N THR A 60 4.01 5.17 6.27
CA THR A 60 4.10 4.97 4.82
C THR A 60 5.13 3.87 4.51
N PRO A 61 4.81 2.89 3.65
CA PRO A 61 5.79 1.91 3.16
C PRO A 61 7.05 2.60 2.60
N ALA A 62 8.23 2.06 2.87
CA ALA A 62 9.47 2.55 2.27
C ALA A 62 10.01 1.52 1.27
N VAL A 63 10.51 1.98 0.12
CA VAL A 63 11.04 1.09 -0.93
C VAL A 63 12.48 1.47 -1.23
N ALA A 64 13.40 0.53 -1.09
CA ALA A 64 14.82 0.71 -1.39
C ALA A 64 15.45 -0.62 -1.83
N GLY A 65 16.29 -0.59 -2.87
CA GLY A 65 17.03 -1.77 -3.32
C GLY A 65 16.16 -2.97 -3.72
N GLY A 66 14.95 -2.73 -4.24
CA GLY A 66 14.00 -3.80 -4.59
C GLY A 66 13.30 -4.46 -3.40
N VAL A 67 13.44 -3.90 -2.20
CA VAL A 67 12.75 -4.34 -0.97
C VAL A 67 11.75 -3.27 -0.54
N MET A 68 10.54 -3.70 -0.19
CA MET A 68 9.56 -2.87 0.52
C MET A 68 9.66 -3.15 2.02
N TYR A 69 9.70 -2.09 2.82
CA TYR A 69 9.72 -2.13 4.28
C TYR A 69 8.42 -1.59 4.85
N LEU A 70 7.81 -2.35 5.76
CA LEU A 70 6.54 -2.03 6.42
C LEU A 70 6.77 -1.96 7.92
N ARG A 71 6.68 -0.76 8.49
CA ARG A 71 6.84 -0.53 9.93
C ARG A 71 5.49 -0.64 10.63
N THR A 72 5.38 -1.51 11.63
CA THR A 72 4.26 -1.56 12.57
C THR A 72 4.67 -0.96 13.92
N SER A 73 3.78 -1.02 14.90
CA SER A 73 4.07 -0.55 16.27
C SER A 73 5.34 -1.16 16.84
N SER A 74 5.55 -2.47 16.64
CA SER A 74 6.65 -3.22 17.28
C SER A 74 7.63 -3.84 16.29
N HIS A 75 7.23 -4.06 15.03
CA HIS A 75 8.02 -4.81 14.05
C HIS A 75 8.33 -3.99 12.79
N LEU A 76 9.38 -4.40 12.09
CA LEU A 76 9.70 -3.96 10.74
C LEU A 76 9.72 -5.18 9.84
N PHE A 77 8.78 -5.25 8.90
CA PHE A 77 8.71 -6.32 7.90
C PHE A 77 9.45 -5.90 6.63
N SER A 78 10.03 -6.87 5.93
CA SER A 78 10.60 -6.71 4.60
C SER A 78 9.90 -7.64 3.62
N LEU A 79 9.52 -7.11 2.45
CA LEU A 79 8.89 -7.83 1.35
C LEU A 79 9.72 -7.63 0.07
N GLY A 80 10.09 -8.74 -0.59
CA GLY A 80 10.91 -8.72 -1.79
C GLY A 80 12.42 -8.74 -1.50
N GLY A 81 13.21 -8.15 -2.41
CA GLY A 81 14.67 -8.17 -2.40
C GLY A 81 15.31 -9.07 -3.46
N PRO A 82 16.64 -8.94 -3.65
CA PRO A 82 17.39 -9.86 -4.50
C PRO A 82 17.24 -11.28 -3.96
N ARG A 83 17.00 -12.24 -4.86
CA ARG A 83 17.09 -13.67 -4.55
C ARG A 83 18.53 -14.07 -4.28
#